data_AF-A0A1Z8U129-F1
#
_entry.id   AF-A0A1Z8U129-F1
#
_cell.length_a   1.000
_cell.length_b   1.000
_cell.length_c   1.000
_cell.angle_alpha   90.00
_cell.angle_beta   90.00
_cell.angle_gamma   90.00
#
_symmetry.space_group_name_H-M   'P 1'
#
loop_
_entity.id
_entity.type
_entity.pdbx_description
1 polymer ?
#
loop_
_entity_poly.entity_id
_entity_poly.type
_entity_poly.pdbx_seq_one_letter_code
_entity_poly.pdbx_strand_id
1 'polypeptide(L)'
;MSTAFIIGNGPSRLPVNLNDLVGKGKIYGCNALYRDFDKFDYLVVIDEQFKKLIEMGSDEGVIEHGKLILPPDEECVEETTGRRSNAGMNAMREAIRHGATKLFCLGFDFVITDEIKNTDNIYKDTEGYGEETHATYEDSKHRVNYLNWFMKQNENIRFTFVVSNNSQMFNIGLNCDNVFGMTTENFNKHYGEQVVVEEAKEAS
;
A
#
# COMPACT_ATOMS: atom_id res chain seq x y z
N MET A 1 -11.14 -9.00 15.16
CA MET A 1 -10.36 -7.95 14.45
C MET A 1 -9.65 -8.61 13.30
N SER A 2 -9.84 -8.13 12.07
CA SER A 2 -9.22 -8.68 10.86
C SER A 2 -8.10 -7.76 10.37
N THR A 3 -6.94 -8.34 10.03
CA THR A 3 -5.74 -7.62 9.56
C THR A 3 -5.67 -7.66 8.04
N ALA A 4 -5.40 -6.53 7.42
CA ALA A 4 -5.07 -6.44 6.01
C ALA A 4 -3.75 -5.68 5.79
N PHE A 5 -3.00 -6.12 4.78
CA PHE A 5 -1.78 -5.48 4.30
C PHE A 5 -2.10 -4.81 2.96
N ILE A 6 -1.91 -3.50 2.92
CA ILE A 6 -2.13 -2.69 1.72
C ILE A 6 -0.77 -2.34 1.15
N ILE A 7 -0.50 -2.83 -0.06
CA ILE A 7 0.83 -2.78 -0.67
C ILE A 7 0.80 -1.79 -1.84
N GLY A 8 1.32 -0.59 -1.58
CA GLY A 8 1.63 0.41 -2.59
C GLY A 8 2.98 0.14 -3.25
N ASN A 9 3.39 1.06 -4.14
CA ASN A 9 4.58 0.91 -4.99
C ASN A 9 5.70 1.90 -4.63
N GLY A 10 5.61 2.57 -3.48
CA GLY A 10 6.69 3.39 -2.96
C GLY A 10 7.91 2.56 -2.55
N PRO A 11 9.15 3.04 -2.77
CA PRO A 11 10.38 2.37 -2.37
C PRO A 11 10.46 1.97 -0.89
N SER A 12 9.72 2.63 0.02
CA SER A 12 9.72 2.28 1.45
C SER A 12 9.27 0.84 1.75
N ARG A 13 8.57 0.18 0.81
CA ARG A 13 8.16 -1.23 0.95
C ARG A 13 9.31 -2.22 0.80
N LEU A 14 10.39 -1.86 0.10
CA LEU A 14 11.46 -2.76 -0.33
C LEU A 14 12.16 -3.53 0.81
N PRO A 15 12.35 -2.97 2.02
CA PRO A 15 12.98 -3.71 3.11
C PRO A 15 12.04 -4.74 3.79
N VAL A 16 10.80 -4.91 3.30
CA VAL A 16 9.87 -5.95 3.76
C VAL A 16 9.78 -7.06 2.72
N ASN A 17 10.06 -8.31 3.11
CA ASN A 17 9.76 -9.47 2.28
C ASN A 17 8.25 -9.75 2.31
N LEU A 18 7.56 -9.50 1.20
CA LEU A 18 6.11 -9.68 1.12
C LEU A 18 5.68 -11.15 1.26
N ASN A 19 6.56 -12.11 0.95
CA ASN A 19 6.26 -13.53 1.16
C ASN A 19 6.01 -13.84 2.64
N ASP A 20 6.63 -13.10 3.56
CA ASP A 20 6.47 -13.31 4.99
C ASP A 20 5.07 -12.90 5.46
N LEU A 21 4.30 -12.17 4.65
CA LEU A 21 2.94 -11.70 4.97
C LEU A 21 1.87 -12.72 4.58
N VAL A 22 2.18 -13.66 3.70
CA VAL A 22 1.23 -14.63 3.16
C VAL A 22 0.64 -15.46 4.31
N GLY A 23 -0.69 -15.47 4.40
CA GLY A 23 -1.43 -16.18 5.46
C GLY A 23 -1.52 -15.44 6.80
N LYS A 24 -0.84 -14.30 6.98
CA LYS A 24 -0.89 -13.50 8.24
C LYS A 24 -1.99 -12.41 8.23
N GLY A 25 -2.65 -12.23 7.10
CA GLY A 25 -3.69 -11.22 6.84
C GLY A 25 -4.01 -11.18 5.36
N LYS A 26 -5.06 -10.44 4.98
CA LYS A 26 -5.41 -10.29 3.56
C LYS A 26 -4.50 -9.27 2.88
N ILE A 27 -3.92 -9.63 1.75
CA ILE A 27 -2.99 -8.78 0.99
C ILE A 27 -3.74 -8.11 -0.17
N TYR A 28 -3.76 -6.78 -0.17
CA TYR A 28 -4.30 -5.95 -1.24
C TYR A 28 -3.15 -5.25 -1.95
N GLY A 29 -2.87 -5.69 -3.18
CA GLY A 29 -1.88 -5.08 -4.04
C GLY A 29 -2.43 -3.93 -4.86
N CYS A 30 -1.56 -2.98 -5.20
CA CYS A 30 -1.92 -1.82 -6.00
C CYS A 30 -1.23 -1.84 -7.38
N ASN A 31 -2.01 -1.69 -8.45
CA ASN A 31 -1.53 -1.51 -9.82
C ASN A 31 -0.45 -2.55 -10.22
N ALA A 32 0.79 -2.11 -10.46
CA ALA A 32 1.88 -2.94 -10.95
C ALA A 32 2.51 -3.91 -9.94
N LEU A 33 1.95 -4.09 -8.73
CA LEU A 33 2.48 -5.05 -7.76
C LEU A 33 2.72 -6.44 -8.36
N TYR A 34 1.82 -6.90 -9.24
CA TYR A 34 1.89 -8.21 -9.87
C TYR A 34 3.19 -8.50 -10.62
N ARG A 35 3.98 -7.47 -10.95
CA ARG A 35 5.25 -7.62 -11.68
C ARG A 35 6.34 -8.27 -10.84
N ASP A 36 6.33 -8.08 -9.52
CA ASP A 36 7.34 -8.62 -8.60
C ASP A 36 6.77 -9.44 -7.44
N PHE A 37 5.44 -9.49 -7.31
CA PHE A 37 4.77 -10.25 -6.27
C PHE A 37 3.39 -10.73 -6.72
N ASP A 38 3.18 -12.04 -6.74
CA ASP A 38 1.98 -12.72 -7.22
C ASP A 38 1.10 -13.28 -6.10
N LYS A 39 1.59 -13.44 -4.87
CA LYS A 39 0.85 -14.04 -3.74
C LYS A 39 -0.08 -13.06 -3.01
N PHE A 40 -0.67 -12.10 -3.72
CA PHE A 40 -1.69 -11.21 -3.16
C PHE A 40 -3.06 -11.91 -3.12
N ASP A 41 -3.95 -11.51 -2.20
CA ASP A 41 -5.34 -11.99 -2.22
C ASP A 41 -6.17 -11.20 -3.23
N TYR A 42 -5.93 -9.89 -3.29
CA TYR A 42 -6.62 -8.94 -4.16
C TYR A 42 -5.62 -8.03 -4.84
N LEU A 43 -5.82 -7.76 -6.12
CA LEU A 43 -5.09 -6.75 -6.87
C LEU A 43 -6.07 -5.65 -7.28
N VAL A 44 -5.85 -4.44 -6.77
CA VAL A 44 -6.68 -3.27 -7.05
C VAL A 44 -5.98 -2.40 -8.09
N VAL A 45 -6.67 -2.12 -9.19
CA VAL A 45 -6.08 -1.43 -10.34
C VAL A 45 -6.98 -0.29 -10.77
N ILE A 46 -6.39 0.87 -11.06
CA ILE A 46 -7.09 2.04 -11.59
C ILE A 46 -6.47 2.52 -12.92
N ASP A 47 -7.30 3.13 -13.77
CA ASP A 47 -6.97 3.81 -15.03
C ASP A 47 -6.26 2.93 -16.08
N GLU A 48 -5.09 3.33 -16.56
CA GLU A 48 -4.44 2.76 -17.74
C GLU A 48 -3.81 1.38 -17.52
N GLN A 49 -3.47 1.05 -16.26
CA GLN A 49 -2.89 -0.26 -15.93
C GLN A 49 -3.90 -1.40 -16.08
N PHE A 50 -5.20 -1.09 -16.00
CA PHE A 50 -6.26 -2.06 -16.19
C PHE A 50 -6.34 -2.54 -17.65
N LYS A 51 -6.23 -1.63 -18.64
CA LYS A 51 -6.26 -1.98 -20.06
C LYS A 51 -5.20 -3.02 -20.41
N LYS A 52 -3.99 -2.87 -19.86
CA LYS A 52 -2.91 -3.83 -20.06
C LYS A 52 -3.20 -5.20 -19.45
N LEU A 53 -3.82 -5.25 -18.27
CA LEU A 53 -4.20 -6.52 -17.66
C LEU A 53 -5.27 -7.24 -18.47
N ILE A 54 -6.27 -6.51 -19.00
CA ILE A 54 -7.24 -7.07 -19.95
C ILE A 54 -6.55 -7.57 -21.22
N GLU A 55 -5.63 -6.81 -21.80
CA GLU A 55 -4.85 -7.22 -22.99
C GLU A 55 -4.03 -8.48 -22.73
N MET A 56 -3.56 -8.68 -21.49
CA MET A 56 -2.89 -9.89 -21.02
C MET A 56 -3.85 -11.04 -20.67
N GLY A 57 -5.17 -10.87 -20.90
CA GLY A 57 -6.19 -11.90 -20.69
C GLY A 57 -6.73 -11.99 -19.26
N SER A 58 -6.58 -10.94 -18.45
CA SER A 58 -7.17 -10.88 -17.10
C SER A 58 -8.62 -10.40 -17.16
N ASP A 59 -9.52 -11.16 -16.55
CA ASP A 59 -10.91 -10.76 -16.35
C ASP A 59 -11.16 -10.31 -14.91
N GLU A 60 -12.13 -9.42 -14.71
CA GLU A 60 -12.54 -8.99 -13.38
C GLU A 60 -12.93 -10.19 -12.51
N GLY A 61 -12.45 -10.22 -11.26
CA GLY A 61 -12.78 -11.27 -10.32
C GLY A 61 -11.88 -12.51 -10.35
N VAL A 62 -11.09 -12.76 -11.40
CA VAL A 62 -10.14 -13.89 -11.45
C VAL A 62 -8.85 -13.55 -12.21
N ILE A 63 -7.73 -13.61 -11.50
CA ILE A 63 -6.38 -13.68 -12.09
C ILE A 63 -5.65 -14.90 -11.49
N GLU A 64 -4.61 -15.39 -12.16
CA GLU A 64 -3.96 -16.67 -11.85
C GLU A 64 -3.64 -16.88 -10.35
N HIS A 65 -3.35 -15.79 -9.63
CA HIS A 65 -2.87 -15.84 -8.25
C HIS A 65 -3.75 -15.07 -7.24
N GLY A 66 -4.90 -14.54 -7.65
CA GLY A 66 -5.77 -13.76 -6.75
C GLY A 66 -7.03 -13.22 -7.43
N LYS A 67 -7.65 -12.22 -6.81
CA LYS A 67 -8.83 -11.54 -7.37
C LYS A 67 -8.47 -10.15 -7.87
N LEU A 68 -8.75 -9.87 -9.14
CA LEU A 68 -8.68 -8.52 -9.69
C LEU A 68 -9.90 -7.72 -9.26
N ILE A 69 -9.68 -6.54 -8.68
CA ILE A 69 -10.71 -5.55 -8.36
C ILE A 69 -10.51 -4.31 -9.21
N LEU A 70 -11.59 -3.91 -9.86
CA LEU A 70 -11.68 -2.73 -10.71
C LEU A 70 -12.71 -1.81 -10.09
N PRO A 71 -12.28 -0.82 -9.30
CA PRO A 71 -13.20 0.13 -8.72
C PRO A 71 -13.97 0.84 -9.84
N PRO A 72 -15.28 1.09 -9.67
CA PRO A 72 -16.04 1.84 -10.64
C PRO A 72 -15.50 3.28 -10.75
N ASP A 73 -15.77 3.95 -11.86
CA ASP A 73 -15.19 5.27 -12.18
C ASP A 73 -15.44 6.31 -11.07
N GLU A 74 -16.59 6.25 -10.40
CA GLU A 74 -16.93 7.18 -9.32
C GLU A 74 -16.06 6.98 -8.07
N GLU A 75 -15.47 5.80 -7.88
CA GLU A 75 -14.53 5.50 -6.80
C GLU A 75 -13.07 5.75 -7.20
N CYS A 76 -12.81 6.10 -8.47
CA CYS A 76 -11.49 6.49 -8.95
C CYS A 76 -11.21 7.99 -8.76
N VAL A 77 -12.13 8.73 -8.14
CA VAL A 77 -12.00 10.16 -7.81
C VAL A 77 -12.22 10.44 -6.33
N GLU A 78 -11.59 11.51 -5.83
CA GLU A 78 -11.75 11.98 -4.45
C GLU A 78 -13.14 12.59 -4.23
N GLU A 79 -13.89 12.12 -3.23
CA GLU A 79 -15.23 12.64 -2.93
C GLU A 79 -15.23 14.12 -2.50
N THR A 80 -14.10 14.60 -1.98
CA THR A 80 -13.99 15.97 -1.47
C THR A 80 -13.66 16.98 -2.56
N THR A 81 -13.05 16.56 -3.67
CA THR A 81 -12.48 17.50 -4.63
C THR A 81 -12.72 17.14 -6.09
N GLY A 82 -13.12 15.90 -6.38
CA GLY A 82 -13.23 15.37 -7.75
C GLY A 82 -11.88 15.14 -8.44
N ARG A 83 -10.74 15.36 -7.76
CA ARG A 83 -9.43 14.99 -8.28
C ARG A 83 -9.33 13.48 -8.42
N ARG A 84 -8.48 13.00 -9.32
CA ARG A 84 -8.17 11.57 -9.43
C ARG A 84 -7.61 11.05 -8.09
N SER A 85 -8.15 9.91 -7.64
CA SER A 85 -7.69 9.19 -6.45
C SER A 85 -6.40 8.39 -6.77
N ASN A 86 -6.01 7.49 -5.86
CA ASN A 86 -4.93 6.53 -6.10
C ASN A 86 -5.35 5.12 -5.67
N ALA A 87 -4.76 4.09 -6.29
CA ALA A 87 -5.11 2.69 -6.03
C ALA A 87 -4.99 2.30 -4.55
N GLY A 88 -4.08 2.93 -3.79
CA GLY A 88 -3.93 2.70 -2.35
C GLY A 88 -5.18 3.05 -1.56
N MET A 89 -5.89 4.14 -1.93
CA MET A 89 -7.16 4.52 -1.29
C MET A 89 -8.24 3.47 -1.56
N ASN A 90 -8.31 2.97 -2.79
CA ASN A 90 -9.32 1.99 -3.19
C ASN A 90 -9.02 0.63 -2.54
N ALA A 91 -7.75 0.23 -2.45
CA ALA A 91 -7.34 -0.95 -1.71
C ALA A 91 -7.67 -0.87 -0.21
N MET A 92 -7.50 0.29 0.44
CA MET A 92 -7.95 0.48 1.82
C MET A 92 -9.48 0.37 1.94
N ARG A 93 -10.24 0.98 1.02
CA ARG A 93 -11.71 0.91 0.98
C ARG A 93 -12.20 -0.53 0.85
N GLU A 94 -11.62 -1.30 -0.07
CA GLU A 94 -11.95 -2.71 -0.27
C GLU A 94 -11.61 -3.58 0.94
N ALA A 95 -10.45 -3.36 1.57
CA ALA A 95 -10.10 -4.05 2.80
C ALA A 95 -11.14 -3.82 3.91
N ILE A 96 -11.62 -2.58 4.06
CA ILE A 96 -12.64 -2.21 5.04
C ILE A 96 -14.00 -2.85 4.68
N ARG A 97 -14.41 -2.84 3.40
CA ARG A 97 -15.62 -3.53 2.92
C ARG A 97 -15.57 -5.03 3.22
N HIS A 98 -14.40 -5.64 3.12
CA HIS A 98 -14.16 -7.03 3.50
C HIS A 98 -13.98 -7.25 5.02
N GLY A 99 -14.23 -6.23 5.84
CA GLY A 99 -14.28 -6.34 7.31
C GLY A 99 -12.93 -6.21 8.01
N ALA A 100 -11.88 -5.75 7.33
CA ALA A 100 -10.62 -5.43 7.99
C ALA A 100 -10.79 -4.25 8.96
N THR A 101 -10.24 -4.37 10.16
CA THR A 101 -10.26 -3.33 11.20
C THR A 101 -8.87 -2.80 11.52
N LYS A 102 -7.82 -3.44 10.98
CA LYS A 102 -6.43 -3.06 11.12
C LYS A 102 -5.76 -3.13 9.76
N LEU A 103 -5.31 -1.99 9.26
CA LEU A 103 -4.60 -1.88 7.98
C LEU A 103 -3.13 -1.55 8.24
N PHE A 104 -2.24 -2.33 7.63
CA PHE A 104 -0.84 -1.97 7.50
C PHE A 104 -0.57 -1.49 6.07
N CYS A 105 -0.12 -0.26 5.92
CA CYS A 105 0.10 0.39 4.63
C CYS A 105 1.61 0.44 4.36
N LEU A 106 2.07 -0.26 3.32
CA LEU A 106 3.48 -0.36 2.91
C LEU A 106 3.68 0.31 1.54
N GLY A 107 4.74 1.09 1.36
CA GLY A 107 4.99 1.77 0.08
C GLY A 107 4.04 2.95 -0.19
N PHE A 108 3.54 3.60 0.87
CA PHE A 108 2.68 4.78 0.83
C PHE A 108 3.53 6.04 1.02
N ASP A 109 4.51 6.23 0.14
CA ASP A 109 5.63 7.15 0.39
C ASP A 109 5.19 8.63 0.35
N PHE A 110 4.02 8.94 -0.19
CA PHE A 110 3.44 10.28 -0.15
C PHE A 110 3.18 10.81 1.28
N VAL A 111 3.26 9.97 2.32
CA VAL A 111 3.20 10.38 3.74
C VAL A 111 4.57 10.75 4.34
N ILE A 112 5.64 10.53 3.59
CA ILE A 112 7.04 10.86 3.94
C ILE A 112 7.28 12.35 3.68
N THR A 113 8.07 13.01 4.53
CA THR A 113 8.27 14.48 4.44
C THR A 113 9.33 14.90 3.42
N ASP A 114 10.17 13.97 2.97
CA ASP A 114 11.22 14.16 1.96
C ASP A 114 10.53 14.36 0.60
N GLU A 115 10.69 15.54 0.02
CA GLU A 115 10.00 15.91 -1.23
C GLU A 115 10.38 15.00 -2.40
N ILE A 116 11.59 14.43 -2.39
CA ILE A 116 12.06 13.53 -3.43
C ILE A 116 11.50 12.13 -3.19
N LYS A 117 11.67 11.59 -1.98
CA LYS A 117 11.21 10.21 -1.70
C LYS A 117 9.70 10.07 -1.75
N ASN A 118 8.95 11.13 -1.42
CA ASN A 118 7.50 11.06 -1.33
C ASN A 118 6.77 11.06 -2.69
N THR A 119 7.52 11.26 -3.78
CA THR A 119 7.02 11.20 -5.16
C THR A 119 7.50 9.96 -5.91
N ASP A 120 8.38 9.17 -5.31
CA ASP A 120 9.07 8.07 -5.99
C ASP A 120 8.21 6.80 -6.11
N ASN A 121 8.58 5.95 -7.06
CA ASN A 121 7.90 4.71 -7.37
C ASN A 121 8.90 3.67 -7.87
N ILE A 122 8.84 2.43 -7.37
CA ILE A 122 9.76 1.38 -7.79
C ILE A 122 9.63 1.00 -9.28
N TYR A 123 8.50 1.34 -9.91
CA TYR A 123 8.22 1.09 -11.32
C TYR A 123 8.43 2.33 -12.18
N LYS A 124 8.99 3.41 -11.63
CA LYS A 124 9.30 4.64 -12.37
C LYS A 124 10.14 4.32 -13.62
N ASP A 125 9.84 4.99 -14.73
CA ASP A 125 10.51 4.84 -16.02
C ASP A 125 10.40 3.42 -16.61
N THR A 126 9.40 2.64 -16.17
CA THR A 126 9.04 1.35 -16.78
C THR A 126 7.76 1.46 -17.61
N GLU A 127 7.42 0.41 -18.35
CA GLU A 127 6.23 0.42 -19.21
C GLU A 127 4.95 0.76 -18.43
N GLY A 128 4.20 1.76 -18.88
CA GLY A 128 2.99 2.28 -18.21
C GLY A 128 3.25 3.14 -16.97
N TYR A 129 4.51 3.51 -16.71
CA TYR A 129 4.98 4.40 -15.65
C TYR A 129 6.03 5.39 -16.21
N GLY A 130 5.71 6.05 -17.32
CA GLY A 130 6.55 7.11 -17.88
C GLY A 130 6.42 8.43 -17.12
N GLU A 131 7.08 9.47 -17.64
CA GLU A 131 7.10 10.82 -17.04
C GLU A 131 5.69 11.38 -16.78
N GLU A 132 4.71 11.03 -17.62
CA GLU A 132 3.31 11.42 -17.50
C GLU A 132 2.63 10.90 -16.22
N THR A 133 3.21 9.89 -15.57
CA THR A 133 2.68 9.28 -14.34
C THR A 133 3.41 9.73 -13.07
N HIS A 134 4.50 10.50 -13.22
CA HIS A 134 5.31 10.93 -12.08
C HIS A 134 4.51 11.86 -11.18
N ALA A 135 4.48 11.51 -9.89
CA ALA A 135 3.85 12.36 -8.89
C ALA A 135 4.69 13.61 -8.66
N THR A 136 4.02 14.74 -8.43
CA THR A 136 4.64 15.94 -7.90
C THR A 136 4.49 16.00 -6.38
N TYR A 137 5.28 16.85 -5.74
CA TYR A 137 5.15 17.09 -4.29
C TYR A 137 3.76 17.64 -3.92
N GLU A 138 3.15 18.44 -4.80
CA GLU A 138 1.79 18.97 -4.57
C GLU A 138 0.74 17.86 -4.64
N ASP A 139 0.91 16.86 -5.52
CA ASP A 139 0.05 15.67 -5.54
C ASP A 139 0.13 14.91 -4.22
N SER A 140 1.32 14.79 -3.62
CA SER A 140 1.49 14.17 -2.31
C SER A 140 0.71 14.91 -1.22
N LYS A 141 0.67 16.25 -1.23
CA LYS A 141 -0.17 17.02 -0.29
C LYS A 141 -1.66 16.79 -0.50
N HIS A 142 -2.12 16.78 -1.75
CA HIS A 142 -3.53 16.47 -2.06
C HIS A 142 -3.91 15.07 -1.56
N ARG A 143 -3.04 14.07 -1.80
CA ARG A 143 -3.23 12.70 -1.31
C ARG A 143 -3.31 12.63 0.22
N VAL A 144 -2.46 13.37 0.94
CA VAL A 144 -2.53 13.44 2.40
C VAL A 144 -3.83 14.10 2.90
N ASN A 145 -4.27 15.18 2.24
CA ASN A 145 -5.54 15.84 2.58
C ASN A 145 -6.74 14.91 2.40
N TYR A 146 -6.79 14.19 1.28
CA TYR A 146 -7.84 13.21 1.03
C TYR A 146 -7.75 12.01 1.96
N LEU A 147 -6.55 11.49 2.23
CA LEU A 147 -6.32 10.43 3.20
C LEU A 147 -6.82 10.81 4.60
N ASN A 148 -6.58 12.04 5.06
CA ASN A 148 -7.13 12.54 6.31
C ASN A 148 -8.66 12.52 6.34
N TRP A 149 -9.30 12.99 5.28
CA TRP A 149 -10.75 12.94 5.18
C TRP A 149 -11.26 11.50 5.25
N PHE A 150 -10.63 10.59 4.49
CA PHE A 150 -10.98 9.17 4.44
C PHE A 150 -10.83 8.49 5.80
N MET A 151 -9.73 8.73 6.52
CA MET A 151 -9.50 8.16 7.85
C MET A 151 -10.52 8.65 8.88
N LYS A 152 -10.98 9.91 8.78
CA LYS A 152 -12.08 10.45 9.60
C LYS A 152 -13.44 9.82 9.29
N GLN A 153 -13.66 9.33 8.07
CA GLN A 153 -14.87 8.55 7.78
C GLN A 153 -14.82 7.12 8.32
N ASN A 154 -13.66 6.69 8.82
CA ASN A 154 -13.36 5.30 9.21
C ASN A 154 -12.70 5.24 10.60
N GLU A 155 -13.24 5.97 11.58
CA GLU A 155 -12.63 6.16 12.91
C GLU A 155 -12.40 4.85 13.69
N ASN A 156 -13.16 3.80 13.39
CA ASN A 156 -13.04 2.46 13.98
C ASN A 156 -11.92 1.60 13.36
N ILE A 157 -11.25 2.09 12.31
CA ILE A 157 -10.19 1.39 11.60
C ILE A 157 -8.82 1.90 12.06
N ARG A 158 -7.92 0.98 12.41
CA ARG A 158 -6.54 1.32 12.75
C ARG A 158 -5.68 1.34 11.48
N PHE A 159 -5.21 2.51 11.07
CA PHE A 159 -4.28 2.68 9.95
C PHE A 159 -2.85 2.72 10.48
N THR A 160 -1.97 1.82 10.03
CA THR A 160 -0.56 1.81 10.43
C THR A 160 0.34 1.89 9.21
N PHE A 161 1.02 3.03 9.03
CA PHE A 161 1.96 3.23 7.92
C PHE A 161 3.34 2.68 8.30
N VAL A 162 3.87 1.80 7.46
CA VAL A 162 5.19 1.17 7.67
C VAL A 162 6.22 1.91 6.83
N VAL A 163 7.20 2.54 7.49
CA VAL A 163 8.23 3.38 6.86
C VAL A 163 9.62 3.10 7.44
N SER A 164 10.68 3.48 6.72
CA SER A 164 12.06 3.20 7.15
C SER A 164 12.48 3.99 8.40
N ASN A 165 13.41 3.44 9.20
CA ASN A 165 13.95 4.07 10.42
C ASN A 165 14.66 5.42 10.18
N ASN A 166 15.23 5.63 8.99
CA ASN A 166 16.03 6.81 8.73
C ASN A 166 15.14 7.93 8.22
N SER A 167 14.75 8.77 9.20
CA SER A 167 14.10 10.07 9.09
C SER A 167 12.66 10.04 8.59
N GLN A 168 11.79 10.76 9.31
CA GLN A 168 10.46 11.23 8.86
C GLN A 168 9.25 10.35 9.22
N MET A 169 9.19 9.94 10.48
CA MET A 169 7.92 9.53 11.05
C MET A 169 7.03 10.75 11.20
N PHE A 170 5.98 10.78 10.39
CA PHE A 170 4.83 11.68 10.46
C PHE A 170 5.16 13.16 10.19
N ASN A 171 5.06 13.51 8.90
CA ASN A 171 3.91 14.27 8.40
C ASN A 171 4.21 15.59 7.67
N ILE A 172 3.59 15.70 6.49
CA ILE A 172 2.96 16.95 6.03
C ILE A 172 1.43 16.71 6.12
N GLY A 173 0.75 17.03 7.24
CA GLY A 173 -0.73 17.07 7.31
C GLY A 173 -1.61 15.95 7.95
N LEU A 174 -1.29 14.64 7.97
CA LEU A 174 -1.94 13.57 8.75
C LEU A 174 -2.28 13.94 10.21
N ASN A 175 -3.56 14.02 10.53
CA ASN A 175 -4.06 14.50 11.82
C ASN A 175 -5.37 13.80 12.18
N CYS A 176 -5.29 12.50 12.44
CA CYS A 176 -6.41 11.65 12.85
C CYS A 176 -5.98 10.77 14.04
N ASP A 177 -6.90 10.45 14.95
CA ASP A 177 -6.57 9.65 16.16
C ASP A 177 -6.33 8.16 15.85
N ASN A 178 -6.79 7.71 14.69
CA ASN A 178 -6.72 6.32 14.24
C ASN A 178 -5.56 6.02 13.29
N VAL A 179 -4.62 6.96 13.12
CA VAL A 179 -3.40 6.77 12.31
C VAL A 179 -2.16 6.56 13.18
N PHE A 180 -1.37 5.57 12.80
CA PHE A 180 -0.16 5.14 13.50
C PHE A 180 0.95 4.88 12.48
N GLY A 181 2.16 4.75 13.00
CA GLY A 181 3.38 4.65 12.24
C GLY A 181 4.21 3.58 12.89
N MET A 182 4.84 2.77 12.06
CA MET A 182 5.67 1.66 12.48
C MET A 182 6.91 1.67 11.62
N THR A 183 8.06 1.47 12.24
CA THR A 183 9.29 1.37 11.49
C THR A 183 9.35 0.00 10.81
N THR A 184 9.98 -0.08 9.63
CA THR A 184 10.15 -1.34 8.92
C THR A 184 10.87 -2.40 9.78
N GLU A 185 11.83 -1.98 10.61
CA GLU A 185 12.49 -2.86 11.58
C GLU A 185 11.48 -3.47 12.57
N ASN A 186 10.65 -2.63 13.19
CA ASN A 186 9.63 -3.11 14.13
C ASN A 186 8.57 -3.96 13.42
N PHE A 187 8.21 -3.63 12.18
CA PHE A 187 7.29 -4.43 11.41
C PHE A 187 7.87 -5.83 11.12
N ASN A 188 9.12 -5.90 10.66
CA ASN A 188 9.81 -7.17 10.38
C ASN A 188 10.02 -8.03 11.63
N LYS A 189 10.21 -7.44 12.82
CA LYS A 189 10.23 -8.22 14.07
C LYS A 189 8.93 -8.99 14.33
N HIS A 190 7.79 -8.46 13.91
CA HIS A 190 6.48 -9.07 14.13
C HIS A 190 6.02 -9.94 12.94
N TYR A 191 6.38 -9.55 11.72
CA TYR A 191 5.84 -10.14 10.49
C TYR A 191 6.87 -10.78 9.58
N GLY A 192 8.18 -10.57 9.78
CA GLY A 192 9.23 -11.24 9.02
C GLY A 192 9.44 -12.69 9.46
N GLU A 193 10.21 -13.46 8.69
CA GLU A 193 10.76 -14.73 9.16
C GLU A 193 11.62 -14.50 10.42
N GLN A 194 11.28 -15.21 11.50
CA GLN A 194 12.10 -15.22 12.70
C GLN A 194 13.28 -16.14 12.43
N VAL A 195 14.47 -15.58 12.27
CA VAL A 195 15.70 -16.37 12.33
C VAL A 195 15.76 -16.98 13.73
N VAL A 196 15.47 -18.27 13.84
CA VAL A 196 15.77 -19.03 15.05
C VAL A 196 17.28 -19.03 15.17
N VAL A 197 17.81 -18.17 16.04
CA VAL A 197 19.20 -18.30 16.47
C VAL A 197 19.22 -19.56 17.32
N GLU A 198 19.61 -20.70 16.73
CA GLU A 198 20.03 -21.84 17.53
C GLU A 198 21.21 -21.37 18.38
N GLU A 199 20.96 -21.12 19.66
CA GLU A 199 22.02 -20.98 20.64
C GLU A 199 22.84 -22.27 20.58
N ALA A 200 24.01 -22.20 19.96
CA ALA A 200 25.02 -23.23 20.05
C ALA A 200 25.32 -23.41 21.54
N LYS A 201 24.75 -24.46 22.14
CA LYS A 201 25.19 -24.97 23.43
C LYS A 201 26.66 -25.34 23.25
N GLU A 202 27.55 -24.48 23.71
CA GLU A 202 28.92 -24.87 23.99
C GLU A 202 28.86 -26.02 24.99
N ALA A 203 29.05 -27.23 24.44
CA ALA A 203 29.25 -28.43 25.23
C ALA A 203 30.64 -28.33 25.85
N SER A 204 30.63 -28.00 27.14
CA SER A 204 31.51 -28.41 28.25
C SER A 204 33.01 -28.58 28.04
#